data_AF-A0A542ICP1-F1
#
_entry.id   AF-A0A542ICP1-F1
#
_cell.length_a   1.000
_cell.length_b   1.000
_cell.length_c   1.000
_cell.angle_alpha   90.00
_cell.angle_beta   90.00
_cell.angle_gamma   90.00
#
_symmetry.space_group_name_H-M   'P 1'
#
loop_
_entity.id
_entity.type
_entity.pdbx_description
1 polymer ?
#
loop_
_entity_poly.entity_id
_entity_poly.type
_entity_poly.pdbx_seq_one_letter_code
_entity_poly.pdbx_strand_id
1 'polypeptide(L)'
;MDFEDGEGKTVLTVYVQRGPEEAGYVLHIDHLAAPLRVDGTLLRLSPAPHTDRDALDFRRITAARTAAAKAEAELEAAVTAARANGDSWEVIGAALGTSARTAQERFGHTPRRFR
;
A
#
# COMPACT_ATOMS: atom_id res chain seq x y z
N MET A 1 18.46 2.89 -12.37
CA MET A 1 19.82 2.36 -12.21
C MET A 1 19.97 1.99 -10.75
N ASP A 2 20.30 0.73 -10.50
CA ASP A 2 20.34 0.16 -9.17
C ASP A 2 21.79 -0.02 -8.73
N PHE A 3 22.06 0.28 -7.48
CA PHE A 3 23.35 0.08 -6.84
C PHE A 3 23.16 -0.89 -5.69
N GLU A 4 23.97 -1.92 -5.65
CA GLU A 4 23.95 -2.97 -4.66
C GLU A 4 25.12 -2.80 -3.68
N ASP A 5 24.96 -3.30 -2.46
CA ASP A 5 26.07 -3.45 -1.53
C ASP A 5 26.93 -4.68 -1.85
N GLY A 6 27.98 -4.92 -1.06
CA GLY A 6 28.86 -6.07 -1.23
C GLY A 6 28.19 -7.43 -0.99
N GLU A 7 26.95 -7.45 -0.50
CA GLU A 7 26.14 -8.66 -0.29
C GLU A 7 25.11 -8.86 -1.42
N GLY A 8 25.08 -7.97 -2.42
CA GLY A 8 24.15 -8.03 -3.55
C GLY A 8 22.76 -7.47 -3.25
N LYS A 9 22.59 -6.74 -2.14
CA LYS A 9 21.31 -6.09 -1.81
C LYS A 9 21.27 -4.69 -2.39
N THR A 10 20.19 -4.34 -3.10
CA THR A 10 19.99 -2.99 -3.62
C THR A 10 19.92 -1.98 -2.47
N VAL A 11 20.81 -0.99 -2.50
CA VAL A 11 20.91 0.08 -1.49
C VAL A 11 20.50 1.46 -2.04
N LEU A 12 20.54 1.64 -3.35
CA LEU A 12 20.16 2.88 -4.02
C LEU A 12 19.55 2.59 -5.39
N THR A 13 18.36 3.14 -5.63
CA THR A 13 17.74 3.15 -6.96
C THR A 13 17.58 4.59 -7.41
N VAL A 14 18.23 4.94 -8.52
CA VAL A 14 18.13 6.27 -9.12
C VAL A 14 17.80 6.21 -10.60
N TYR A 15 17.06 7.21 -11.08
CA TYR A 15 16.85 7.41 -12.50
C TYR A 15 16.82 8.90 -12.79
N VAL A 16 17.21 9.23 -14.00
CA VAL A 16 17.20 10.60 -14.49
C VAL A 16 15.97 10.76 -15.37
N GLN A 17 15.14 11.76 -15.09
CA GLN A 17 14.05 12.17 -15.97
C GLN A 17 14.36 13.55 -16.53
N ARG A 18 13.98 13.79 -17.78
CA ARG A 18 13.99 15.15 -18.32
C ARG A 18 12.82 15.90 -17.68
N GLY A 19 13.11 16.96 -16.96
CA GLY A 19 12.09 17.87 -16.42
C GLY A 19 11.36 18.61 -17.53
N PRO A 20 10.23 19.28 -17.23
CA PRO A 20 9.53 20.09 -18.21
C PRO A 20 10.48 21.10 -18.86
N GLU A 21 10.26 21.40 -20.15
CA GLU A 21 11.14 22.25 -20.94
C GLU A 21 11.44 23.55 -20.18
N GLU A 22 12.74 23.83 -19.96
CA GLU A 22 13.37 24.84 -19.08
C GLU A 22 14.00 24.32 -17.77
N ALA A 23 13.59 23.17 -17.22
CA ALA A 23 14.05 22.68 -15.90
C ALA A 23 15.26 21.72 -15.91
N GLY A 24 15.76 21.31 -17.09
CA GLY A 24 16.92 20.41 -17.20
C GLY A 24 16.60 18.95 -16.83
N TYR A 25 17.59 18.21 -16.32
CA TYR A 25 17.43 16.83 -15.88
C TYR A 25 17.19 16.76 -14.37
N VAL A 26 16.21 15.95 -13.95
CA VAL A 26 15.89 15.68 -12.55
C VAL A 26 16.40 14.28 -12.19
N LEU A 27 17.22 14.20 -11.13
CA LEU A 27 17.64 12.94 -10.55
C LEU A 27 16.61 12.51 -9.50
N HIS A 28 15.92 11.42 -9.76
CA HIS A 28 14.99 10.80 -8.82
C HIS A 28 15.70 9.72 -8.02
N ILE A 29 15.37 9.65 -6.74
CA ILE A 29 15.87 8.65 -5.79
C ILE A 29 14.63 7.93 -5.23
N ASP A 30 14.34 6.73 -5.74
CA ASP A 30 13.18 5.93 -5.30
C ASP A 30 13.47 5.15 -4.02
N HIS A 31 14.71 4.68 -3.89
CA HIS A 31 15.14 3.89 -2.75
C HIS A 31 16.50 4.35 -2.26
N LEU A 32 16.61 4.50 -0.94
CA LEU A 32 17.86 4.78 -0.24
C LEU A 32 17.84 4.02 1.10
N ALA A 33 18.58 2.92 1.18
CA ALA A 33 18.58 2.05 2.36
C ALA A 33 19.36 2.62 3.55
N ALA A 34 20.30 3.55 3.28
CA ALA A 34 21.16 4.17 4.29
C ALA A 34 21.59 5.58 3.85
N PRO A 35 21.98 6.48 4.77
CA PRO A 35 22.36 7.83 4.40
C PRO A 35 23.57 7.86 3.44
N LEU A 36 23.41 8.58 2.33
CA LEU A 36 24.45 8.69 1.32
C LEU A 36 25.64 9.48 1.87
N ARG A 37 26.85 8.95 1.69
CA ARG A 37 28.10 9.67 1.95
C ARG A 37 28.89 9.80 0.65
N VAL A 38 29.38 11.00 0.37
CA VAL A 38 30.32 11.26 -0.73
C VAL A 38 31.62 11.74 -0.10
N ASP A 39 32.71 11.01 -0.35
CA ASP A 39 34.03 11.25 0.24
C ASP A 39 33.99 11.40 1.78
N GLY A 40 33.20 10.53 2.43
CA GLY A 40 33.02 10.54 3.89
C GLY A 40 32.05 11.61 4.41
N THR A 41 31.61 12.55 3.56
CA THR A 41 30.67 13.61 3.94
C THR A 41 29.23 13.14 3.78
N LEU A 42 28.44 13.28 4.85
CA LEU A 42 27.01 12.95 4.83
C LEU A 42 26.23 13.92 3.93
N LEU A 43 25.58 13.39 2.91
CA LEU A 43 24.70 14.14 2.02
C LEU A 43 23.29 14.22 2.62
N ARG A 44 22.89 15.41 3.03
CA ARG A 44 21.53 15.68 3.51
C ARG A 44 20.63 16.00 2.32
N LEU A 45 19.93 14.99 1.82
CA LEU A 45 18.89 15.19 0.81
C LEU A 45 17.71 15.89 1.46
N SER A 46 17.50 17.14 1.11
CA SER A 46 16.24 17.83 1.41
C SER A 46 15.34 17.57 0.22
N PRO A 47 14.22 16.84 0.36
CA PRO A 47 13.31 16.66 -0.77
C PRO A 47 12.92 18.04 -1.27
N ALA A 48 13.23 18.32 -2.55
CA ALA A 48 12.69 19.50 -3.19
C ALA A 48 11.16 19.36 -3.12
N PRO A 49 10.41 20.38 -2.65
CA PRO A 49 8.97 20.31 -2.62
C PRO A 49 8.48 20.23 -4.07
N HIS A 50 8.23 19.01 -4.56
CA HIS A 50 7.52 18.80 -5.81
C HIS A 50 6.13 19.39 -5.63
N THR A 51 5.74 20.26 -6.55
CA THR A 51 4.58 21.13 -6.45
C THR A 51 3.28 20.32 -6.37
N ASP A 52 2.87 20.00 -5.15
CA ASP A 52 1.56 19.75 -4.51
C ASP A 52 0.42 18.96 -5.21
N ARG A 53 0.43 18.80 -6.54
CA ARG A 53 -0.65 18.13 -7.28
C ARG A 53 -0.52 16.61 -7.21
N ASP A 54 0.64 16.07 -7.54
CA ASP A 54 0.88 14.62 -7.44
C ASP A 54 0.80 14.15 -5.98
N ALA A 55 1.33 14.95 -5.05
CA ALA A 55 1.23 14.67 -3.62
C ALA A 55 -0.23 14.66 -3.12
N LEU A 56 -1.12 15.50 -3.65
CA LEU A 56 -2.54 15.47 -3.31
C LEU A 56 -3.21 14.19 -3.82
N ASP A 57 -2.96 13.80 -5.06
CA ASP A 57 -3.58 12.61 -5.66
C ASP A 57 -3.08 11.32 -5.01
N PHE A 58 -1.77 11.21 -4.72
CA PHE A 58 -1.24 10.08 -3.97
C PHE A 58 -1.76 10.01 -2.51
N ARG A 59 -1.94 11.17 -1.85
CA ARG A 59 -2.58 11.23 -0.53
C ARG A 59 -4.03 10.75 -0.60
N ARG A 60 -4.79 11.18 -1.62
CA ARG A 60 -6.17 10.72 -1.85
C ARG A 60 -6.26 9.23 -2.11
N ILE A 61 -5.38 8.69 -2.95
CA ILE A 61 -5.32 7.24 -3.22
C ILE A 61 -5.01 6.46 -1.94
N THR A 62 -4.05 6.93 -1.15
CA THR A 62 -3.69 6.29 0.12
C THR A 62 -4.84 6.33 1.11
N ALA A 63 -5.50 7.48 1.26
CA ALA A 63 -6.67 7.63 2.11
C ALA A 63 -7.84 6.71 1.67
N ALA A 64 -8.12 6.65 0.37
CA ALA A 64 -9.14 5.77 -0.19
C ALA A 64 -8.82 4.30 0.06
N ARG A 65 -7.56 3.89 -0.12
CA ARG A 65 -7.11 2.51 0.18
C ARG A 65 -7.27 2.17 1.65
N THR A 66 -6.90 3.08 2.56
CA THR A 66 -7.09 2.89 4.00
C THR A 66 -8.57 2.80 4.37
N ALA A 67 -9.42 3.65 3.78
CA ALA A 67 -10.86 3.60 4.00
C ALA A 67 -11.47 2.28 3.49
N ALA A 68 -11.05 1.81 2.31
CA ALA A 68 -11.49 0.53 1.76
C ALA A 68 -11.07 -0.66 2.65
N ALA A 69 -9.82 -0.67 3.12
CA ALA A 69 -9.33 -1.71 4.03
C ALA A 69 -10.11 -1.72 5.35
N LYS A 70 -10.44 -0.55 5.90
CA LYS A 70 -11.26 -0.43 7.10
C LYS A 70 -12.68 -0.95 6.85
N ALA A 71 -13.30 -0.57 5.75
CA ALA A 71 -14.65 -1.02 5.39
C ALA A 71 -14.72 -2.54 5.18
N GLU A 72 -13.71 -3.14 4.54
CA GLU A 72 -13.63 -4.60 4.38
C GLU A 72 -13.50 -5.31 5.73
N ALA A 73 -12.65 -4.79 6.63
CA ALA A 73 -12.50 -5.35 7.98
C ALA A 73 -13.79 -5.25 8.81
N GLU A 74 -14.51 -4.12 8.71
CA GLU A 74 -15.81 -3.95 9.35
C GLU A 74 -16.86 -4.92 8.78
N LEU A 75 -16.86 -5.14 7.46
CA LEU A 75 -17.76 -6.10 6.81
C LEU A 75 -17.47 -7.54 7.27
N GLU A 76 -16.21 -7.94 7.31
CA GLU A 76 -15.80 -9.27 7.80
C GLU A 76 -16.19 -9.49 9.27
N ALA A 77 -15.99 -8.46 10.12
CA ALA A 77 -16.39 -8.50 11.52
C ALA A 77 -17.92 -8.65 11.67
N ALA A 78 -18.70 -7.92 10.87
CA ALA A 78 -20.16 -8.02 10.88
C ALA A 78 -20.65 -9.40 10.44
N VAL A 79 -20.07 -9.97 9.37
CA VAL A 79 -20.38 -11.33 8.90
C VAL A 79 -20.02 -12.37 9.97
N THR A 80 -18.86 -12.22 10.61
CA THR A 80 -18.43 -13.10 11.70
C THR A 80 -19.39 -13.04 12.88
N ALA A 81 -19.84 -11.84 13.26
CA ALA A 81 -20.81 -11.66 14.33
C ALA A 81 -22.17 -12.30 14.00
N ALA A 82 -22.67 -12.11 12.77
CA ALA A 82 -23.90 -12.75 12.29
C ALA A 82 -23.79 -14.29 12.34
N ARG A 83 -22.66 -14.85 11.87
CA ARG A 83 -22.41 -16.29 11.97
C ARG A 83 -22.33 -16.79 13.42
N ALA A 84 -21.73 -16.02 14.32
CA ALA A 84 -21.66 -16.35 15.75
C ALA A 84 -23.05 -16.31 16.42
N ASN A 85 -23.95 -15.43 15.97
CA ASN A 85 -25.34 -15.37 16.41
C ASN A 85 -26.22 -16.50 15.83
N GLY A 86 -25.68 -17.28 14.88
CA GLY A 86 -26.35 -18.42 14.27
C GLY A 86 -27.04 -18.13 12.93
N ASP A 87 -26.93 -16.91 12.40
CA ASP A 87 -27.57 -16.53 11.13
C ASP A 87 -27.08 -17.37 9.96
N SER A 88 -27.99 -17.91 9.14
CA SER A 88 -27.61 -18.77 8.01
C SER A 88 -26.88 -18.00 6.91
N TRP A 89 -26.10 -18.72 6.09
CA TRP A 89 -25.44 -18.13 4.93
C TRP A 89 -26.42 -17.56 3.90
N GLU A 90 -27.68 -18.01 3.89
CA GLU A 90 -28.73 -17.47 3.02
C GLU A 90 -29.13 -16.06 3.44
N VAL A 91 -29.32 -15.82 4.74
CA VAL A 91 -29.63 -14.49 5.30
C VAL A 91 -28.46 -13.54 5.09
N ILE A 92 -27.24 -14.01 5.37
CA ILE A 92 -26.02 -13.22 5.19
C ILE A 92 -25.79 -12.90 3.72
N GLY A 93 -25.97 -13.87 2.81
CA GLY A 93 -25.87 -13.65 1.37
C GLY A 93 -26.85 -12.60 0.87
N ALA A 94 -28.11 -12.66 1.32
CA ALA A 94 -29.11 -11.66 0.99
C ALA A 94 -28.71 -10.24 1.44
N ALA A 95 -28.19 -10.10 2.66
CA ALA A 95 -27.69 -8.83 3.17
C ALA A 95 -26.48 -8.29 2.39
N LEU A 96 -25.62 -9.18 1.90
CA LEU A 96 -24.46 -8.86 1.07
C LEU A 96 -24.82 -8.61 -0.41
N GLY A 97 -26.06 -8.87 -0.83
CA GLY A 97 -26.48 -8.79 -2.22
C GLY A 97 -25.86 -9.89 -3.11
N THR A 98 -25.55 -11.06 -2.53
CA THR A 98 -24.90 -12.18 -3.23
C THR A 98 -25.54 -13.51 -2.88
N SER A 99 -25.10 -14.60 -3.52
CA SER A 99 -25.58 -15.94 -3.21
C SER A 99 -25.01 -16.46 -1.89
N ALA A 100 -25.74 -17.35 -1.20
CA ALA A 100 -25.26 -18.01 0.03
C ALA A 100 -23.91 -18.73 -0.18
N ARG A 101 -23.75 -19.37 -1.35
CA ARG A 101 -22.50 -20.05 -1.73
C ARG A 101 -21.35 -19.05 -1.85
N THR A 102 -21.55 -17.94 -2.54
CA THR A 102 -20.54 -16.88 -2.70
C THR A 102 -20.18 -16.24 -1.36
N ALA A 103 -21.16 -16.02 -0.48
CA ALA A 103 -20.91 -15.52 0.87
C ALA A 103 -20.09 -16.52 1.70
N GLN A 104 -20.44 -17.81 1.65
CA GLN A 104 -19.70 -18.87 2.34
C GLN A 104 -18.28 -19.05 1.79
N GLU A 105 -18.08 -18.99 0.49
CA GLU A 105 -16.75 -19.06 -0.13
C GLU A 105 -15.89 -17.87 0.30
N ARG A 106 -16.45 -16.65 0.34
CA ARG A 106 -15.70 -15.44 0.67
C ARG A 106 -15.39 -15.31 2.16
N PHE A 107 -16.34 -15.64 3.04
CA PHE A 107 -16.25 -15.37 4.47
C PHE A 107 -16.27 -16.63 5.36
N GLY A 108 -16.49 -17.81 4.79
CA GLY A 108 -16.54 -19.07 5.53
C GLY A 108 -15.17 -19.66 5.86
N HIS A 109 -14.09 -19.04 5.38
CA HIS A 109 -12.72 -19.40 5.75
C HIS A 109 -12.36 -18.79 7.10
N THR A 110 -12.70 -19.47 8.19
CA THR A 110 -12.16 -19.15 9.52
C THR A 110 -10.62 -19.11 9.44
N PRO A 111 -9.94 -18.03 9.89
CA PRO A 111 -8.49 -18.07 10.04
C PRO A 111 -8.17 -19.20 11.01
N ARG A 112 -7.44 -20.21 10.52
CA ARG A 112 -6.95 -21.31 11.35
C ARG A 112 -6.20 -20.68 12.53
N ARG A 113 -6.83 -20.71 13.71
CA ARG A 113 -6.15 -20.42 14.97
C ARG A 113 -5.10 -21.52 15.14
N PHE A 114 -3.86 -21.21 14.79
CA PHE A 114 -2.73 -22.02 15.24
C PHE A 114 -2.71 -21.93 16.77
N ARG A 115 -2.75 -23.10 17.41
CA ARG A 115 -2.74 -23.29 18.86
C ARG A 115 -1.34 -23.69 19.29
#